data_AF-A0A2V6NY78-F1
#
_entry.id   AF-A0A2V6NY78-F1
#
_cell.length_a   1.000
_cell.length_b   1.000
_cell.length_c   1.000
_cell.angle_alpha   90.00
_cell.angle_beta   90.00
_cell.angle_gamma   90.00
#
_symmetry.space_group_name_H-M   'P 1'
#
loop_
_entity.id
_entity.type
_entity.pdbx_description
1 polymer ?
#
loop_
_entity_poly.entity_id
_entity_poly.type
_entity_poly.pdbx_seq_one_letter_code
_entity_poly.pdbx_strand_id
1 'polypeptide(L)'
;MPEIRDSVGAGGTNAPHDVAMVQLMLRLVKNAKNAAYLGVDYTGIYDEATKNAIVAFQTDQKLLAAPANEKSGFIGKASQTFTKLKALVPAAYTSAQIIENTRTVYLAMAAATSKKSADAVQGSADLDPVFRGKVVNLVNQIYQQQKIALSIPVDGLRRTFAQQAALNPAVTGAGPGESNHQYGRAVDIGFDGLKWVKGDGQIVTDNYWLSAGGMPADKQNEFWAARNKIAINQLGLFKTNKAGDLIHLQAYDDANVSYARSLAALLNLVTVNKSRWEAVPGQPNKYKNDFGLGGTTYPVGTAREIWAGNAPVTTADLVAALNAQLAANKTFDVLKFFGVRPVPKPAPPVPPLKVTDIKNTYVGKIRAGLKADFVSADQNWRKWKPVP
;
A
#
# COMPACT_ATOMS: atom_id res chain seq x y z
N MET A 1 -20.84 20.43 9.95
CA MET A 1 -22.22 20.04 10.28
C MET A 1 -22.69 19.02 9.25
N PRO A 2 -23.56 18.07 9.61
CA PRO A 2 -24.16 17.13 8.67
C PRO A 2 -24.83 17.88 7.51
N GLU A 3 -24.67 17.38 6.29
CA GLU A 3 -25.27 17.95 5.08
C GLU A 3 -25.90 16.84 4.22
N ILE A 4 -26.95 17.20 3.48
CA ILE A 4 -27.46 16.44 2.34
C ILE A 4 -27.20 17.19 1.04
N ARG A 5 -27.16 16.47 -0.08
CA ARG A 5 -26.89 17.04 -1.42
C ARG A 5 -28.14 17.61 -2.05
N ASP A 6 -29.28 16.94 -1.87
CA ASP A 6 -30.54 17.33 -2.48
C ASP A 6 -31.73 17.16 -1.52
N SER A 7 -32.41 16.01 -1.56
CA SER A 7 -33.67 15.81 -0.83
C SER A 7 -33.95 14.36 -0.47
N VAL A 8 -34.69 14.18 0.64
CA VAL A 8 -35.16 12.89 1.17
C VAL A 8 -36.67 13.00 1.44
N GLY A 9 -37.44 11.99 1.09
CA GLY A 9 -38.87 11.95 1.35
C GLY A 9 -39.76 11.71 0.13
N ALA A 10 -41.06 11.86 0.33
CA ALA A 10 -42.07 11.66 -0.70
C ALA A 10 -41.91 12.66 -1.86
N GLY A 11 -41.50 12.15 -3.03
CA GLY A 11 -41.19 12.93 -4.22
C GLY A 11 -39.82 13.64 -4.17
N GLY A 12 -38.93 13.26 -3.26
CA GLY A 12 -37.52 13.66 -3.28
C GLY A 12 -36.64 12.69 -4.06
N THR A 13 -35.39 13.09 -4.27
CA THR A 13 -34.40 12.29 -5.03
C THR A 13 -34.01 11.01 -4.30
N ASN A 14 -34.02 11.02 -2.96
CA ASN A 14 -33.75 9.84 -2.13
C ASN A 14 -32.43 9.13 -2.47
N ALA A 15 -31.38 9.92 -2.76
CA ALA A 15 -30.06 9.36 -2.97
C ALA A 15 -29.61 8.59 -1.71
N PRO A 16 -28.99 7.40 -1.84
CA PRO A 16 -28.70 6.53 -0.68
C PRO A 16 -27.93 7.23 0.44
N HIS A 17 -27.04 8.15 0.07
CA HIS A 17 -26.26 8.92 1.01
C HIS A 17 -27.14 9.93 1.76
N ASP A 18 -27.94 10.74 1.07
CA ASP A 18 -28.82 11.71 1.72
C ASP A 18 -29.81 11.03 2.68
N VAL A 19 -30.36 9.89 2.27
CA VAL A 19 -31.25 9.08 3.12
C VAL A 19 -30.52 8.58 4.36
N ALA A 20 -29.30 8.03 4.22
CA ALA A 20 -28.53 7.53 5.36
C ALA A 20 -28.19 8.64 6.36
N MET A 21 -27.86 9.84 5.87
CA MET A 21 -27.60 11.00 6.73
C MET A 21 -28.86 11.43 7.49
N VAL A 22 -30.00 11.58 6.81
CA VAL A 22 -31.27 11.95 7.45
C VAL A 22 -31.72 10.90 8.47
N GLN A 23 -31.64 9.62 8.12
CA GLN A 23 -31.98 8.53 9.05
C GLN A 23 -31.08 8.54 10.29
N LEU A 24 -29.76 8.74 10.13
CA LEU A 24 -28.86 8.88 11.27
C LEU A 24 -29.28 10.04 12.16
N MET A 25 -29.55 11.22 11.58
CA MET A 25 -29.98 12.38 12.37
C MET A 25 -31.28 12.11 13.13
N LEU A 26 -32.28 11.49 12.51
CA LEU A 26 -33.55 11.10 13.15
C LEU A 26 -33.37 10.02 14.23
N ARG A 27 -32.35 9.17 14.11
CA ARG A 27 -31.98 8.19 15.14
C ARG A 27 -31.30 8.83 16.35
N LEU A 28 -30.52 9.89 16.13
CA LEU A 28 -29.79 10.60 17.17
C LEU A 28 -30.65 11.60 17.93
N VAL A 29 -31.51 12.35 17.21
CA VAL A 29 -32.37 13.37 17.79
C VAL A 29 -33.48 12.73 18.61
N LYS A 30 -33.70 13.25 19.82
CA LYS A 30 -34.69 12.74 20.77
C LYS A 30 -35.97 13.58 20.74
N ASN A 31 -37.10 12.91 20.79
CA ASN A 31 -38.42 13.53 20.95
C ASN A 31 -38.67 13.90 22.43
N ALA A 32 -39.85 14.45 22.73
CA ALA A 32 -40.23 14.86 24.08
C ALA A 32 -40.28 13.71 25.10
N LYS A 33 -40.35 12.45 24.64
CA LYS A 33 -40.30 11.23 25.48
C LYS A 33 -38.87 10.69 25.63
N ASN A 34 -37.85 11.46 25.22
CA ASN A 34 -36.45 11.06 25.18
C ASN A 34 -36.17 9.81 24.29
N ALA A 35 -37.05 9.53 23.33
CA ALA A 35 -36.89 8.44 22.37
C ALA A 35 -36.41 8.97 21.01
N ALA A 36 -35.69 8.14 20.25
CA ALA A 36 -35.31 8.49 18.87
C ALA A 36 -36.55 8.61 17.96
N TYR A 37 -36.51 9.49 16.96
CA TYR A 37 -37.55 9.53 15.94
C TYR A 37 -37.51 8.30 15.02
N LEU A 38 -36.30 7.80 14.72
CA LEU A 38 -36.10 6.54 14.02
C LEU A 38 -35.63 5.45 15.00
N GLY A 39 -36.50 4.48 15.28
CA GLY A 39 -36.23 3.37 16.21
C GLY A 39 -35.40 2.22 15.64
N VAL A 40 -35.19 2.18 14.33
CA VAL A 40 -34.44 1.14 13.60
C VAL A 40 -33.08 1.65 13.14
N ASP A 41 -32.18 0.74 12.78
CA ASP A 41 -30.87 1.08 12.22
C ASP A 41 -31.03 1.91 10.94
N TYR A 42 -30.13 2.86 10.72
CA TYR A 42 -30.09 3.57 9.44
C TYR A 42 -29.58 2.62 8.35
N THR A 43 -30.22 2.65 7.18
CA THR A 43 -29.98 1.73 6.05
C THR A 43 -29.66 2.46 4.75
N GLY A 44 -29.91 3.77 4.67
CA GLY A 44 -29.85 4.55 3.43
C GLY A 44 -30.90 4.18 2.39
N ILE A 45 -31.96 3.48 2.80
CA ILE A 45 -33.12 3.16 1.97
C ILE A 45 -34.32 3.96 2.48
N TYR A 46 -34.96 4.72 1.59
CA TYR A 46 -36.16 5.45 1.96
C TYR A 46 -37.35 4.49 2.00
N ASP A 47 -37.88 4.25 3.19
CA ASP A 47 -38.97 3.32 3.48
C ASP A 47 -40.05 3.98 4.36
N GLU A 48 -41.11 3.21 4.68
CA GLU A 48 -42.22 3.72 5.50
C GLU A 48 -41.77 4.13 6.91
N ALA A 49 -40.77 3.45 7.49
CA ALA A 49 -40.21 3.81 8.79
C ALA A 49 -39.52 5.19 8.74
N THR A 50 -38.76 5.45 7.67
CA THR A 50 -38.11 6.73 7.42
C THR A 50 -39.13 7.85 7.22
N LYS A 51 -40.15 7.60 6.38
CA LYS A 51 -41.26 8.54 6.15
C LYS A 51 -41.96 8.90 7.46
N ASN A 52 -42.33 7.91 8.27
CA ASN A 52 -43.00 8.12 9.55
C ASN A 52 -42.13 8.90 10.54
N ALA A 53 -40.82 8.61 10.60
CA ALA A 53 -39.89 9.35 11.44
C ALA A 53 -39.78 10.83 11.03
N ILE A 54 -39.73 11.13 9.72
CA ILE A 54 -39.73 12.51 9.20
C ILE A 54 -41.02 13.23 9.59
N VAL A 55 -42.18 12.62 9.35
CA VAL A 55 -43.49 13.24 9.66
C VAL A 55 -43.64 13.48 11.16
N ALA A 56 -43.23 12.53 12.00
CA ALA A 56 -43.25 12.68 13.45
C ALA A 56 -42.36 13.84 13.90
N PHE A 57 -41.13 13.94 13.37
CA PHE A 57 -40.24 15.06 13.64
C PHE A 57 -40.86 16.40 13.21
N GLN A 58 -41.39 16.49 11.99
CA GLN A 58 -42.03 17.71 11.50
C GLN A 58 -43.24 18.13 12.35
N THR A 59 -44.04 17.18 12.80
CA THR A 59 -45.20 17.43 13.66
C THR A 59 -44.79 17.95 15.03
N ASP A 60 -43.84 17.28 15.69
CA ASP A 60 -43.33 17.69 17.01
C ASP A 60 -42.67 19.08 16.97
N GLN A 61 -41.96 19.38 15.88
CA GLN A 61 -41.32 20.68 15.68
C GLN A 61 -42.26 21.75 15.10
N LYS A 62 -43.55 21.43 14.90
CA LYS A 62 -44.61 22.32 14.39
C LYS A 62 -44.28 22.91 13.01
N LEU A 63 -43.62 22.15 12.15
CA LEU A 63 -43.11 22.59 10.85
C LEU A 63 -44.13 22.47 9.70
N LEU A 64 -45.21 21.69 9.90
CA LEU A 64 -46.27 21.52 8.90
C LEU A 64 -47.32 22.64 8.95
N ALA A 65 -47.33 23.45 10.01
CA ALA A 65 -48.25 24.57 10.18
C ALA A 65 -47.62 25.88 9.66
N ALA A 66 -48.46 26.88 9.43
CA ALA A 66 -47.99 28.24 9.12
C ALA A 66 -47.14 28.79 10.28
N PRO A 67 -46.06 29.56 9.99
CA PRO A 67 -45.67 30.05 8.67
C PRO A 67 -44.71 29.13 7.89
N ALA A 68 -44.31 27.98 8.44
CA ALA A 68 -43.28 27.12 7.83
C ALA A 68 -43.78 26.40 6.57
N ASN A 69 -45.03 25.91 6.58
CA ASN A 69 -45.71 25.25 5.45
C ASN A 69 -44.84 24.18 4.73
N GLU A 70 -44.05 23.40 5.49
CA GLU A 70 -43.21 22.36 4.92
C GLU A 70 -44.06 21.20 4.35
N LYS A 71 -43.54 20.51 3.33
CA LYS A 71 -44.21 19.33 2.77
C LYS A 71 -44.04 18.13 3.71
N SER A 72 -45.18 17.54 4.10
CA SER A 72 -45.21 16.37 4.98
C SER A 72 -44.39 15.20 4.43
N GLY A 73 -43.50 14.65 5.27
CA GLY A 73 -42.65 13.52 4.93
C GLY A 73 -41.55 13.85 3.91
N PHE A 74 -41.22 15.14 3.74
CA PHE A 74 -40.20 15.61 2.80
C PHE A 74 -39.20 16.54 3.50
N ILE A 75 -37.92 16.34 3.22
CA ILE A 75 -36.79 17.14 3.68
C ILE A 75 -35.96 17.54 2.47
N GLY A 76 -35.95 18.82 2.15
CA GLY A 76 -35.03 19.39 1.16
C GLY A 76 -33.80 20.00 1.86
N LYS A 77 -32.67 20.08 1.16
CA LYS A 77 -31.42 20.66 1.68
C LYS A 77 -31.58 22.05 2.30
N ALA A 78 -32.41 22.90 1.70
CA ALA A 78 -32.68 24.26 2.18
C ALA A 78 -33.94 24.37 3.05
N SER A 79 -34.59 23.25 3.39
CA SER A 79 -35.87 23.25 4.09
C SER A 79 -35.70 23.59 5.57
N GLN A 80 -36.76 24.16 6.18
CA GLN A 80 -36.77 24.43 7.61
C GLN A 80 -36.70 23.13 8.42
N THR A 81 -37.26 22.04 7.89
CA THR A 81 -37.11 20.70 8.48
C THR A 81 -35.65 20.29 8.59
N PHE A 82 -34.87 20.42 7.52
CA PHE A 82 -33.45 20.07 7.57
C PHE A 82 -32.67 20.96 8.54
N THR A 83 -32.92 22.27 8.50
CA THR A 83 -32.28 23.26 9.37
C THR A 83 -32.53 22.94 10.85
N LYS A 84 -33.79 22.63 11.21
CA LYS A 84 -34.16 22.30 12.59
C LYS A 84 -33.56 20.96 13.02
N LEU A 85 -33.60 19.94 12.15
CA LEU A 85 -33.04 18.62 12.43
C LEU A 85 -31.54 18.73 12.72
N LYS A 86 -30.80 19.47 11.87
CA LYS A 86 -29.37 19.73 12.00
C LYS A 86 -28.99 20.44 13.29
N ALA A 87 -29.80 21.40 13.74
CA ALA A 87 -29.57 22.12 14.99
C ALA A 87 -29.74 21.25 16.25
N LEU A 88 -30.47 20.13 16.16
CA LEU A 88 -30.74 19.23 17.27
C LEU A 88 -29.79 18.03 17.32
N VAL A 89 -28.93 17.84 16.32
CA VAL A 89 -27.95 16.74 16.29
C VAL A 89 -26.97 16.88 17.48
N PRO A 90 -26.71 15.80 18.25
CA PRO A 90 -25.77 15.85 19.36
C PRO A 90 -24.36 16.27 18.92
N ALA A 91 -23.66 16.99 19.81
CA ALA A 91 -22.34 17.58 19.52
C ALA A 91 -21.31 16.59 18.96
N ALA A 92 -21.35 15.33 19.41
CA ALA A 92 -20.44 14.29 18.92
C ALA A 92 -20.57 13.97 17.42
N TYR A 93 -21.68 14.36 16.77
CA TYR A 93 -21.99 14.06 15.36
C TYR A 93 -22.04 15.32 14.48
N THR A 94 -21.71 16.50 15.00
CA THR A 94 -21.72 17.74 14.19
C THR A 94 -20.68 17.72 13.08
N SER A 95 -19.70 16.83 13.13
CA SER A 95 -18.72 16.63 12.07
C SER A 95 -19.10 15.53 11.08
N ALA A 96 -20.29 14.93 11.18
CA ALA A 96 -20.69 13.83 10.30
C ALA A 96 -20.64 14.24 8.82
N GLN A 97 -20.05 13.35 8.03
CA GLN A 97 -19.84 13.39 6.58
C GLN A 97 -20.37 12.09 5.99
N ILE A 98 -20.53 12.07 4.67
CA ILE A 98 -20.95 10.86 3.95
C ILE A 98 -20.11 10.65 2.70
N ILE A 99 -19.84 9.39 2.39
CA ILE A 99 -19.26 9.04 1.09
C ILE A 99 -20.39 9.08 0.07
N GLU A 100 -20.29 9.95 -0.94
CA GLU A 100 -21.33 10.10 -1.96
C GLU A 100 -21.64 8.77 -2.66
N ASN A 101 -22.92 8.57 -2.98
CA ASN A 101 -23.47 7.35 -3.59
C ASN A 101 -23.33 6.07 -2.75
N THR A 102 -23.01 6.20 -1.46
CA THR A 102 -22.95 5.08 -0.52
C THR A 102 -23.93 5.27 0.64
N ARG A 103 -23.90 4.35 1.60
CA ARG A 103 -24.65 4.43 2.86
C ARG A 103 -23.74 4.70 4.06
N THR A 104 -22.46 5.02 3.83
CA THR A 104 -21.46 5.10 4.90
C THR A 104 -21.30 6.51 5.43
N VAL A 105 -21.73 6.70 6.68
CA VAL A 105 -21.54 7.91 7.46
C VAL A 105 -20.28 7.79 8.32
N TYR A 106 -19.50 8.86 8.36
CA TYR A 106 -18.28 8.98 9.16
C TYR A 106 -18.14 10.38 9.73
N LEU A 107 -17.22 10.58 10.67
CA LEU A 107 -16.94 11.89 11.24
C LEU A 107 -15.70 12.49 10.58
N ALA A 108 -15.77 13.77 10.21
CA ALA A 108 -14.62 14.51 9.72
C ALA A 108 -13.48 14.46 10.75
N MET A 109 -12.28 14.21 10.24
CA MET A 109 -11.06 14.10 11.03
C MET A 109 -10.40 15.47 11.18
N ALA A 110 -9.43 15.60 12.07
CA ALA A 110 -8.78 16.88 12.33
C ALA A 110 -7.80 17.27 11.19
N ALA A 111 -7.82 18.54 10.79
CA ALA A 111 -6.86 19.09 9.82
C ALA A 111 -5.41 18.88 10.27
N ALA A 112 -5.16 19.02 11.57
CA ALA A 112 -3.83 18.83 12.16
C ALA A 112 -3.30 17.40 11.94
N THR A 113 -4.17 16.38 11.97
CA THR A 113 -3.77 14.98 11.71
C THR A 113 -3.33 14.80 10.26
N SER A 114 -4.12 15.31 9.30
CA SER A 114 -3.75 15.28 7.87
C SER A 114 -2.46 16.06 7.61
N LYS A 115 -2.31 17.26 8.20
CA LYS A 115 -1.09 18.07 8.08
C LYS A 115 0.14 17.34 8.63
N LYS A 116 0.04 16.75 9.83
CA LYS A 116 1.14 15.98 10.44
C LYS A 116 1.56 14.82 9.55
N SER A 117 0.59 14.10 8.97
CA SER A 117 0.87 13.02 8.03
C SER A 117 1.57 13.54 6.77
N ALA A 118 1.05 14.60 6.14
CA ALA A 118 1.66 15.20 4.96
C ALA A 118 3.10 15.69 5.24
N ASP A 119 3.34 16.33 6.39
CA ASP A 119 4.67 16.79 6.82
C ASP A 119 5.63 15.59 7.04
N ALA A 120 5.14 14.48 7.61
CA ALA A 120 5.93 13.26 7.79
C ALA A 120 6.33 12.61 6.45
N VAL A 121 5.40 12.55 5.49
CA VAL A 121 5.70 12.08 4.12
C VAL A 121 6.70 13.02 3.45
N GLN A 122 6.47 14.33 3.53
CA GLN A 122 7.34 15.35 2.93
C GLN A 122 8.78 15.28 3.50
N GLY A 123 8.91 15.04 4.81
CA GLY A 123 10.18 14.86 5.50
C GLY A 123 10.90 13.55 5.21
N SER A 124 10.25 12.59 4.54
CA SER A 124 10.84 11.30 4.21
C SER A 124 11.81 11.44 3.03
N ALA A 125 13.08 11.77 3.31
CA ALA A 125 14.15 11.94 2.32
C ALA A 125 14.48 10.67 1.52
N ASP A 126 14.04 9.53 2.03
CA ASP A 126 14.23 8.19 1.49
C ASP A 126 13.15 7.75 0.50
N LEU A 127 12.13 8.57 0.28
CA LEU A 127 11.22 8.40 -0.85
C LEU A 127 11.75 9.13 -2.07
N ASP A 128 11.49 8.59 -3.26
CA ASP A 128 11.75 9.31 -4.50
C ASP A 128 10.97 10.65 -4.51
N PRO A 129 11.58 11.78 -4.92
CA PRO A 129 10.94 13.09 -4.83
C PRO A 129 9.60 13.20 -5.56
N VAL A 130 9.47 12.60 -6.76
CA VAL A 130 8.24 12.66 -7.56
C VAL A 130 7.16 11.81 -6.91
N PHE A 131 7.51 10.58 -6.51
CA PHE A 131 6.57 9.69 -5.80
C PHE A 131 6.13 10.31 -4.46
N ARG A 132 7.05 10.84 -3.67
CA ARG A 132 6.78 11.55 -2.42
C ARG A 132 5.79 12.69 -2.62
N GLY A 133 6.00 13.53 -3.63
CA GLY A 133 5.08 14.63 -3.96
C GLY A 133 3.65 14.14 -4.26
N LYS A 134 3.51 13.01 -4.98
CA LYS A 134 2.20 12.39 -5.21
C LYS A 134 1.55 11.89 -3.92
N VAL A 135 2.30 11.27 -3.00
CA VAL A 135 1.75 10.81 -1.72
C VAL A 135 1.33 11.98 -0.83
N VAL A 136 2.12 13.06 -0.77
CA VAL A 136 1.73 14.31 -0.07
C VAL A 136 0.44 14.88 -0.67
N ASN A 137 0.34 14.94 -2.00
CA ASN A 137 -0.88 15.40 -2.68
C ASN A 137 -2.08 14.51 -2.37
N LEU A 138 -1.90 13.18 -2.27
CA LEU A 138 -2.96 12.26 -1.87
C LEU A 138 -3.49 12.61 -0.47
N VAL A 139 -2.61 12.76 0.52
CA VAL A 139 -2.98 13.10 1.91
C VAL A 139 -3.72 14.43 1.98
N ASN A 140 -3.28 15.43 1.21
CA ASN A 140 -3.92 16.74 1.19
C ASN A 140 -5.28 16.71 0.47
N GLN A 141 -5.37 16.09 -0.70
CA GLN A 141 -6.60 16.08 -1.51
C GLN A 141 -7.71 15.26 -0.86
N ILE A 142 -7.40 14.10 -0.27
CA ILE A 142 -8.40 13.31 0.44
C ILE A 142 -8.96 14.06 1.66
N TYR A 143 -8.11 14.80 2.39
CA TYR A 143 -8.58 15.64 3.48
C TYR A 143 -9.39 16.83 2.97
N GLN A 144 -8.97 17.49 1.89
CA GLN A 144 -9.70 18.62 1.33
C GLN A 144 -11.11 18.20 0.87
N GLN A 145 -11.22 17.07 0.15
CA GLN A 145 -12.47 16.59 -0.46
C GLN A 145 -13.36 15.81 0.52
N GLN A 146 -12.78 15.01 1.41
CA GLN A 146 -13.52 14.08 2.27
C GLN A 146 -13.30 14.33 3.77
N LYS A 147 -12.38 15.24 4.17
CA LYS A 147 -12.01 15.43 5.58
C LYS A 147 -11.52 14.14 6.25
N ILE A 148 -10.97 13.21 5.47
CA ILE A 148 -10.33 11.99 5.94
C ILE A 148 -8.83 12.25 6.05
N ALA A 149 -8.22 11.90 7.18
CA ALA A 149 -6.78 11.90 7.33
C ALA A 149 -6.24 10.50 7.05
N LEU A 150 -5.27 10.44 6.14
CA LEU A 150 -4.49 9.24 5.89
C LEU A 150 -3.16 9.31 6.64
N SER A 151 -2.58 8.17 6.96
CA SER A 151 -1.26 8.08 7.58
C SER A 151 -0.57 6.77 7.19
N ILE A 152 0.76 6.79 7.34
CA ILE A 152 1.64 5.65 7.05
C ILE A 152 1.96 4.96 8.38
N PRO A 153 1.72 3.65 8.53
CA PRO A 153 2.13 2.90 9.71
C PRO A 153 3.66 2.88 9.81
N VAL A 154 4.19 2.54 10.98
CA VAL A 154 5.63 2.63 11.29
C VAL A 154 6.52 1.90 10.27
N ASP A 155 6.05 0.78 9.73
CA ASP A 155 6.73 -0.07 8.77
C ASP A 155 6.29 0.16 7.31
N GLY A 156 5.44 1.15 7.05
CA GLY A 156 4.88 1.43 5.74
C GLY A 156 5.75 2.30 4.82
N LEU A 157 6.88 2.82 5.29
CA LEU A 157 7.82 3.63 4.49
C LEU A 157 8.83 2.75 3.73
N ARG A 158 9.92 3.37 3.26
CA ARG A 158 11.06 2.68 2.67
C ARG A 158 11.65 1.68 3.69
N ARG A 159 12.02 0.50 3.20
CA ARG A 159 12.76 -0.52 3.98
C ARG A 159 14.01 -0.97 3.23
N THR A 160 15.11 -1.20 3.92
CA THR A 160 16.37 -1.74 3.35
C THR A 160 16.20 -3.18 2.85
N PHE A 161 17.20 -3.70 2.13
CA PHE A 161 17.25 -5.11 1.73
C PHE A 161 17.32 -6.03 2.95
N ALA A 162 18.06 -5.63 3.98
CA ALA A 162 18.11 -6.34 5.25
C ALA A 162 16.74 -6.40 5.93
N GLN A 163 16.03 -5.26 6.01
CA GLN A 163 14.69 -5.21 6.60
C GLN A 163 13.69 -6.06 5.81
N GLN A 164 13.73 -6.03 4.48
CA GLN A 164 12.89 -6.89 3.64
C GLN A 164 13.19 -8.38 3.85
N ALA A 165 14.46 -8.75 3.99
CA ALA A 165 14.87 -10.14 4.24
C ALA A 165 14.30 -10.68 5.56
N ALA A 166 14.20 -9.82 6.58
CA ALA A 166 13.73 -10.17 7.91
C ALA A 166 12.20 -10.34 8.00
N LEU A 167 11.44 -9.90 6.98
CA LEU A 167 9.99 -10.08 6.97
C LEU A 167 9.60 -11.54 6.77
N ASN A 168 8.54 -11.95 7.47
CA ASN A 168 7.95 -13.27 7.31
C ASN A 168 7.54 -13.50 5.83
N PRO A 169 8.04 -14.55 5.16
CA PRO A 169 7.67 -14.87 3.77
C PRO A 169 6.16 -15.07 3.55
N ALA A 170 5.40 -15.45 4.59
CA ALA A 170 3.95 -15.54 4.51
C ALA A 170 3.27 -14.15 4.38
N VAL A 171 3.93 -13.09 4.85
CA VAL A 171 3.44 -11.70 4.76
C VAL A 171 3.87 -11.07 3.43
N THR A 172 5.05 -11.42 2.91
CA THR A 172 5.56 -10.87 1.65
C THR A 172 6.25 -11.91 0.76
N GLY A 173 5.77 -12.00 -0.48
CA GLY A 173 6.40 -12.82 -1.52
C GLY A 173 7.67 -12.20 -2.11
N ALA A 174 7.96 -10.93 -1.81
CA ALA A 174 9.14 -10.23 -2.31
C ALA A 174 10.37 -10.51 -1.44
N GLY A 175 11.47 -10.92 -2.05
CA GLY A 175 12.79 -11.00 -1.44
C GLY A 175 13.53 -9.66 -1.43
N PRO A 176 14.79 -9.66 -0.95
CA PRO A 176 15.63 -8.48 -0.91
C PRO A 176 15.90 -7.92 -2.32
N GLY A 177 15.36 -6.74 -2.60
CA GLY A 177 15.53 -6.01 -3.86
C GLY A 177 14.34 -6.18 -4.79
N GLU A 178 13.29 -6.88 -4.36
CA GLU A 178 12.14 -7.24 -5.18
C GLU A 178 10.87 -6.46 -4.80
N SER A 179 10.98 -5.47 -3.89
CA SER A 179 9.88 -4.59 -3.50
C SER A 179 10.18 -3.12 -3.78
N ASN A 180 9.18 -2.38 -4.28
CA ASN A 180 9.25 -0.93 -4.47
C ASN A 180 9.53 -0.15 -3.17
N HIS A 181 9.18 -0.69 -1.99
CA HIS A 181 9.55 -0.05 -0.73
C HIS A 181 11.06 0.12 -0.61
N GLN A 182 11.84 -0.78 -1.20
CA GLN A 182 13.30 -0.77 -1.06
C GLN A 182 13.98 0.31 -1.87
N TYR A 183 13.23 0.89 -2.81
CA TYR A 183 13.69 1.92 -3.72
C TYR A 183 13.02 3.28 -3.44
N GLY A 184 12.30 3.41 -2.32
CA GLY A 184 11.56 4.63 -1.99
C GLY A 184 10.40 4.92 -2.94
N ARG A 185 9.84 3.86 -3.56
CA ARG A 185 8.82 3.92 -4.63
C ARG A 185 7.48 3.31 -4.21
N ALA A 186 7.33 2.92 -2.95
CA ALA A 186 6.07 2.45 -2.38
C ALA A 186 5.88 2.99 -0.97
N VAL A 187 4.62 3.08 -0.55
CA VAL A 187 4.19 3.31 0.81
C VAL A 187 3.00 2.41 1.14
N ASP A 188 2.91 1.97 2.38
CA ASP A 188 1.66 1.46 2.93
C ASP A 188 0.94 2.66 3.55
N ILE A 189 -0.18 3.11 2.99
CA ILE A 189 -0.91 4.28 3.48
C ILE A 189 -2.40 3.98 3.68
N GLY A 190 -2.82 4.12 4.93
CA GLY A 190 -4.15 3.82 5.42
C GLY A 190 -4.80 5.00 6.13
N PHE A 191 -5.82 4.73 6.94
CA PHE A 191 -6.60 5.73 7.67
C PHE A 191 -6.11 5.91 9.12
N ASP A 192 -6.14 7.14 9.65
CA ASP A 192 -5.55 7.45 10.97
C ASP A 192 -6.58 7.90 12.01
N GLY A 193 -7.17 6.97 12.75
CA GLY A 193 -8.24 7.27 13.71
C GLY A 193 -9.56 7.64 13.04
N LEU A 194 -9.88 6.96 11.94
CA LEU A 194 -11.14 7.13 11.23
C LEU A 194 -12.30 6.75 12.15
N LYS A 195 -13.27 7.65 12.27
CA LYS A 195 -14.49 7.41 13.04
C LYS A 195 -15.66 7.20 12.08
N TRP A 196 -16.21 5.99 12.05
CA TRP A 196 -17.38 5.67 11.25
C TRP A 196 -18.59 5.40 12.15
N VAL A 197 -19.78 5.51 11.59
CA VAL A 197 -21.03 5.34 12.33
C VAL A 197 -21.68 4.01 11.93
N LYS A 198 -22.03 3.20 12.92
CA LYS A 198 -22.83 1.97 12.72
C LYS A 198 -24.28 2.31 12.45
N GLY A 199 -25.04 1.36 11.87
CA GLY A 199 -26.47 1.53 11.60
C GLY A 199 -27.27 1.97 12.85
N ASP A 200 -26.86 1.46 14.01
CA ASP A 200 -27.44 1.80 15.31
C ASP A 200 -27.06 3.21 15.83
N GLY A 201 -26.24 3.97 15.10
CA GLY A 201 -25.76 5.30 15.47
C GLY A 201 -24.47 5.28 16.29
N GLN A 202 -23.94 4.13 16.71
CA GLN A 202 -22.71 4.07 17.50
C GLN A 202 -21.49 4.53 16.68
N ILE A 203 -20.66 5.40 17.26
CA ILE A 203 -19.36 5.78 16.69
C ILE A 203 -18.34 4.69 17.00
N VAL A 204 -17.65 4.22 15.96
CA VAL A 204 -16.54 3.28 16.06
C VAL A 204 -15.29 3.89 15.46
N THR A 205 -14.17 3.73 16.15
CA THR A 205 -12.86 4.17 15.66
C THR A 205 -12.13 2.99 15.01
N ASP A 206 -11.54 3.24 13.84
CA ASP A 206 -10.70 2.30 13.12
C ASP A 206 -9.42 3.00 12.63
N ASN A 207 -8.43 2.21 12.22
CA ASN A 207 -7.10 2.67 11.84
C ASN A 207 -6.71 2.14 10.45
N TYR A 208 -5.40 2.03 10.20
CA TYR A 208 -4.82 1.93 8.86
C TYR A 208 -5.48 0.92 7.92
N TRP A 209 -5.88 -0.24 8.45
CA TRP A 209 -6.46 -1.36 7.67
C TRP A 209 -7.99 -1.44 7.66
N LEU A 210 -8.69 -0.61 8.43
CA LEU A 210 -10.15 -0.67 8.60
C LEU A 210 -10.71 -2.02 9.09
N SER A 211 -9.89 -2.81 9.79
CA SER A 211 -10.28 -4.13 10.28
C SER A 211 -10.45 -4.18 11.80
N ALA A 212 -9.87 -3.24 12.54
CA ALA A 212 -9.82 -3.31 14.00
C ALA A 212 -11.17 -2.97 14.65
N GLY A 213 -11.97 -2.12 14.01
CA GLY A 213 -13.29 -1.72 14.49
C GLY A 213 -14.42 -2.67 14.09
N GLY A 214 -14.10 -3.79 13.44
CA GLY A 214 -15.12 -4.71 12.90
C GLY A 214 -15.97 -4.07 11.81
N MET A 215 -15.40 -3.16 11.01
CA MET A 215 -16.11 -2.54 9.90
C MET A 215 -16.51 -3.60 8.86
N PRO A 216 -17.77 -3.64 8.41
CA PRO A 216 -18.21 -4.52 7.33
C PRO A 216 -17.42 -4.30 6.03
N ALA A 217 -17.19 -5.38 5.27
CA ALA A 217 -16.33 -5.35 4.09
C ALA A 217 -16.81 -4.41 2.98
N ASP A 218 -18.11 -4.27 2.79
CA ASP A 218 -18.73 -3.31 1.88
C ASP A 218 -18.36 -1.86 2.24
N LYS A 219 -18.46 -1.50 3.53
CA LYS A 219 -18.04 -0.18 4.02
C LYS A 219 -16.54 0.06 3.89
N GLN A 220 -15.71 -0.96 4.17
CA GLN A 220 -14.26 -0.86 3.95
C GLN A 220 -13.97 -0.55 2.47
N ASN A 221 -14.63 -1.26 1.55
CA ASN A 221 -14.46 -1.06 0.12
C ASN A 221 -14.83 0.36 -0.33
N GLU A 222 -15.85 0.98 0.27
CA GLU A 222 -16.24 2.36 -0.02
C GLU A 222 -15.16 3.37 0.37
N PHE A 223 -14.53 3.23 1.54
CA PHE A 223 -13.40 4.08 1.95
C PHE A 223 -12.19 3.89 1.05
N TRP A 224 -11.84 2.64 0.73
CA TRP A 224 -10.74 2.35 -0.19
C TRP A 224 -11.04 2.87 -1.60
N ALA A 225 -12.28 2.78 -2.08
CA ALA A 225 -12.69 3.34 -3.36
C ALA A 225 -12.56 4.87 -3.37
N ALA A 226 -12.98 5.55 -2.29
CA ALA A 226 -12.82 6.99 -2.14
C ALA A 226 -11.34 7.42 -2.18
N ARG A 227 -10.45 6.70 -1.47
CA ARG A 227 -8.99 6.93 -1.55
C ARG A 227 -8.48 6.72 -2.97
N ASN A 228 -8.84 5.59 -3.58
CA ASN A 228 -8.31 5.17 -4.88
C ASN A 228 -8.77 6.04 -6.04
N LYS A 229 -9.96 6.66 -5.94
CA LYS A 229 -10.41 7.69 -6.90
C LYS A 229 -9.41 8.84 -7.01
N ILE A 230 -8.74 9.20 -5.92
CA ILE A 230 -7.69 10.23 -5.92
C ILE A 230 -6.34 9.60 -6.27
N ALA A 231 -5.92 8.58 -5.50
CA ALA A 231 -4.59 7.99 -5.62
C ALA A 231 -4.28 7.49 -7.04
N ILE A 232 -5.23 6.78 -7.65
CA ILE A 232 -5.01 6.10 -8.93
C ILE A 232 -5.47 7.01 -10.06
N ASN A 233 -6.75 7.42 -10.04
CA ASN A 233 -7.34 8.09 -11.21
C ASN A 233 -6.86 9.53 -11.37
N GLN A 234 -6.39 10.20 -10.31
CA GLN A 234 -5.95 11.60 -10.37
C GLN A 234 -4.43 11.75 -10.25
N LEU A 235 -3.77 10.92 -9.43
CA LEU A 235 -2.34 11.05 -9.14
C LEU A 235 -1.45 10.03 -9.87
N GLY A 236 -2.04 9.02 -10.51
CA GLY A 236 -1.30 7.98 -11.23
C GLY A 236 -0.36 7.20 -10.30
N LEU A 237 -0.85 6.85 -9.11
CA LEU A 237 -0.27 5.82 -8.25
C LEU A 237 -0.91 4.46 -8.59
N PHE A 238 -0.24 3.37 -8.24
CA PHE A 238 -0.69 2.02 -8.53
C PHE A 238 -0.92 1.23 -7.25
N LYS A 239 -1.85 0.27 -7.31
CA LYS A 239 -1.97 -0.79 -6.29
C LYS A 239 -0.94 -1.89 -6.60
N THR A 240 -0.66 -2.73 -5.63
CA THR A 240 -0.06 -4.04 -5.92
C THR A 240 -1.11 -4.99 -6.52
N ASN A 241 -0.66 -5.98 -7.28
CA ASN A 241 -1.48 -7.10 -7.73
C ASN A 241 -1.83 -8.12 -6.62
N LYS A 242 -1.25 -7.98 -5.42
CA LYS A 242 -1.53 -8.84 -4.27
C LYS A 242 -2.94 -8.60 -3.72
N ALA A 243 -3.79 -9.62 -3.80
CA ALA A 243 -5.16 -9.56 -3.29
C ALA A 243 -5.18 -9.25 -1.78
N GLY A 244 -6.09 -8.35 -1.37
CA GLY A 244 -6.25 -7.94 0.03
C GLY A 244 -5.25 -6.91 0.54
N ASP A 245 -4.19 -6.59 -0.22
CA ASP A 245 -3.18 -5.61 0.19
C ASP A 245 -3.60 -4.17 -0.19
N LEU A 246 -4.71 -3.73 0.41
CA LEU A 246 -5.37 -2.48 0.05
C LEU A 246 -4.57 -1.24 0.49
N ILE A 247 -3.75 -1.36 1.52
CA ILE A 247 -2.98 -0.26 2.10
C ILE A 247 -1.83 0.17 1.17
N HIS A 248 -1.29 -0.77 0.39
CA HIS A 248 -0.11 -0.57 -0.44
C HIS A 248 -0.38 0.31 -1.66
N LEU A 249 0.44 1.35 -1.83
CA LEU A 249 0.49 2.20 -3.02
C LEU A 249 1.93 2.34 -3.52
N GLN A 250 2.10 2.31 -4.83
CA GLN A 250 3.42 2.33 -5.46
C GLN A 250 3.48 3.18 -6.73
N ALA A 251 4.71 3.54 -7.12
CA ALA A 251 5.00 4.40 -8.26
C ALA A 251 4.83 3.71 -9.61
N TYR A 252 4.86 2.37 -9.63
CA TYR A 252 4.85 1.56 -10.84
C TYR A 252 3.81 0.46 -10.77
N ASP A 253 3.29 0.09 -11.93
CA ASP A 253 2.36 -1.03 -12.09
C ASP A 253 3.11 -2.36 -12.12
N ASP A 254 2.67 -3.32 -11.32
CA ASP A 254 3.23 -4.68 -11.29
C ASP A 254 3.09 -5.40 -12.64
N ALA A 255 2.13 -4.99 -13.48
CA ALA A 255 1.96 -5.56 -14.82
C ALA A 255 3.00 -5.06 -15.83
N ASN A 256 3.61 -3.89 -15.59
CA ASN A 256 4.46 -3.19 -16.55
C ASN A 256 5.92 -3.06 -16.10
N VAL A 257 6.28 -3.60 -14.93
CA VAL A 257 7.65 -3.60 -14.41
C VAL A 257 8.04 -4.99 -13.95
N SER A 258 9.14 -5.49 -14.50
CA SER A 258 9.80 -6.69 -14.01
C SER A 258 10.78 -6.35 -12.90
N TYR A 259 10.39 -6.57 -11.64
CA TYR A 259 11.27 -6.32 -10.49
C TYR A 259 12.54 -7.15 -10.53
N ALA A 260 12.47 -8.40 -10.99
CA ALA A 260 13.66 -9.24 -11.15
C ALA A 260 14.63 -8.67 -12.18
N ARG A 261 14.15 -8.23 -13.36
CA ARG A 261 15.01 -7.57 -14.36
C ARG A 261 15.57 -6.24 -13.85
N SER A 262 14.76 -5.48 -13.13
CA SER A 262 15.15 -4.20 -12.55
C SER A 262 16.24 -4.37 -11.48
N LEU A 263 16.12 -5.39 -10.62
CA LEU A 263 17.16 -5.76 -9.65
C LEU A 263 18.42 -6.25 -10.35
N ALA A 264 18.31 -7.12 -11.36
CA ALA A 264 19.47 -7.56 -12.14
C ALA A 264 20.20 -6.38 -12.80
N ALA A 265 19.48 -5.40 -13.35
CA ALA A 265 20.06 -4.19 -13.92
C ALA A 265 20.81 -3.36 -12.86
N LEU A 266 20.23 -3.21 -11.65
CA LEU A 266 20.92 -2.55 -10.54
C LEU A 266 22.19 -3.31 -10.13
N LEU A 267 22.12 -4.65 -10.01
CA LEU A 267 23.26 -5.49 -9.65
C LEU A 267 24.41 -5.34 -10.66
N ASN A 268 24.12 -5.33 -11.96
CA ASN A 268 25.13 -5.08 -13.00
C ASN A 268 25.80 -3.70 -12.87
N LEU A 269 25.07 -2.69 -12.39
CA LEU A 269 25.60 -1.33 -12.23
C LEU A 269 26.52 -1.18 -11.01
N VAL A 270 26.35 -2.02 -9.99
CA VAL A 270 26.96 -1.83 -8.66
C VAL A 270 27.86 -3.00 -8.23
N THR A 271 27.88 -4.09 -9.01
CA THR A 271 28.72 -5.26 -8.76
C THR A 271 30.19 -4.89 -8.69
N VAL A 272 30.86 -5.39 -7.66
CA VAL A 272 32.26 -5.05 -7.38
C VAL A 272 33.21 -5.83 -8.29
N ASN A 273 32.79 -7.02 -8.72
CA ASN A 273 33.61 -7.96 -9.50
C ASN A 273 33.32 -7.90 -11.00
N LYS A 274 32.55 -6.90 -11.46
CA LYS A 274 32.07 -6.80 -12.86
C LYS A 274 31.29 -8.05 -13.31
N SER A 275 30.65 -8.75 -12.37
CA SER A 275 29.87 -9.94 -12.68
C SER A 275 28.63 -9.59 -13.49
N ARG A 276 28.26 -10.42 -14.45
CA ARG A 276 27.01 -10.24 -15.19
C ARG A 276 25.84 -10.88 -14.45
N TRP A 277 24.81 -10.09 -14.19
CA TRP A 277 23.56 -10.53 -13.56
C TRP A 277 22.41 -10.59 -14.57
N GLU A 278 21.60 -11.64 -14.51
CA GLU A 278 20.42 -11.79 -15.34
C GLU A 278 19.24 -12.29 -14.50
N ALA A 279 18.03 -11.81 -14.80
CA ALA A 279 16.80 -12.45 -14.31
C ALA A 279 16.50 -13.69 -15.15
N VAL A 280 15.96 -14.75 -14.55
CA VAL A 280 15.55 -15.95 -15.29
C VAL A 280 14.23 -15.67 -16.02
N PRO A 281 14.18 -15.75 -17.37
CA PRO A 281 12.94 -15.52 -18.11
C PRO A 281 11.81 -16.44 -17.65
N GLY A 282 10.62 -15.87 -17.44
CA GLY A 282 9.42 -16.62 -17.03
C GLY A 282 9.44 -17.15 -15.60
N GLN A 283 10.49 -16.91 -14.81
CA GLN A 283 10.58 -17.34 -13.42
C GLN A 283 10.80 -16.12 -12.52
N PRO A 284 9.72 -15.57 -11.93
CA PRO A 284 9.83 -14.49 -10.97
C PRO A 284 10.81 -14.83 -9.85
N ASN A 285 11.57 -13.83 -9.41
CA ASN A 285 12.47 -13.90 -8.26
C ASN A 285 13.61 -14.92 -8.39
N LYS A 286 14.02 -15.28 -9.61
CA LYS A 286 15.20 -16.12 -9.84
C LYS A 286 16.25 -15.42 -10.70
N TYR A 287 17.52 -15.68 -10.38
CA TYR A 287 18.66 -14.96 -10.94
C TYR A 287 19.72 -15.92 -11.49
N LYS A 288 20.50 -15.42 -12.45
CA LYS A 288 21.73 -16.02 -12.94
C LYS A 288 22.90 -15.06 -12.77
N ASN A 289 24.10 -15.63 -12.64
CA ASN A 289 25.35 -14.88 -12.55
C ASN A 289 26.50 -15.63 -13.24
N ASP A 290 27.46 -14.91 -13.80
CA ASP A 290 28.67 -15.49 -14.45
C ASP A 290 29.83 -15.75 -13.49
N PHE A 291 29.58 -15.63 -12.18
CA PHE A 291 30.55 -15.76 -11.09
C PHE A 291 31.70 -14.74 -11.14
N GLY A 292 31.58 -13.66 -11.92
CA GLY A 292 32.65 -12.68 -12.12
C GLY A 292 33.78 -13.19 -13.01
N LEU A 293 33.55 -14.29 -13.73
CA LEU A 293 34.52 -14.91 -14.63
C LEU A 293 34.37 -14.42 -16.08
N GLY A 294 33.28 -13.73 -16.40
CA GLY A 294 32.90 -13.41 -17.77
C GLY A 294 32.32 -14.62 -18.50
N GLY A 295 31.51 -14.37 -19.55
CA GLY A 295 30.95 -15.43 -20.39
C GLY A 295 29.53 -15.85 -20.02
N THR A 296 29.27 -17.15 -19.88
CA THR A 296 27.92 -17.70 -19.63
C THR A 296 27.48 -17.48 -18.19
N THR A 297 26.21 -17.15 -17.97
CA THR A 297 25.63 -17.05 -16.62
C THR A 297 24.98 -18.36 -16.19
N TYR A 298 25.10 -18.69 -14.91
CA TYR A 298 24.58 -19.91 -14.28
C TYR A 298 23.51 -19.56 -13.23
N PRO A 299 22.51 -20.43 -13.00
CA PRO A 299 21.50 -20.21 -11.97
C PRO A 299 22.10 -20.02 -10.58
N VAL A 300 21.67 -18.99 -9.87
CA VAL A 300 22.10 -18.69 -8.48
C VAL A 300 20.94 -18.57 -7.50
N GLY A 301 19.77 -19.08 -7.87
CA GLY A 301 18.60 -19.14 -7.01
C GLY A 301 17.84 -17.82 -6.88
N THR A 302 17.20 -17.64 -5.74
CA THR A 302 16.35 -16.50 -5.41
C THR A 302 17.11 -15.41 -4.66
N ALA A 303 16.55 -14.18 -4.65
CA ALA A 303 17.10 -13.07 -3.87
C ALA A 303 17.29 -13.41 -2.39
N ARG A 304 16.36 -14.19 -1.80
CA ARG A 304 16.44 -14.62 -0.39
C ARG A 304 17.60 -15.59 -0.16
N GLU A 305 17.77 -16.59 -1.02
CA GLU A 305 18.87 -17.55 -0.92
C GLU A 305 20.23 -16.85 -1.07
N ILE A 306 20.34 -15.93 -2.04
CA ILE A 306 21.55 -15.14 -2.27
C ILE A 306 21.88 -14.26 -1.06
N TRP A 307 20.90 -13.50 -0.56
CA TRP A 307 21.09 -12.63 0.60
C TRP A 307 21.49 -13.42 1.86
N ALA A 308 20.91 -14.59 2.06
CA ALA A 308 21.24 -15.50 3.16
C ALA A 308 22.65 -16.11 3.04
N GLY A 309 23.33 -15.97 1.89
CA GLY A 309 24.61 -16.62 1.61
C GLY A 309 24.49 -18.11 1.24
N ASN A 310 23.28 -18.55 0.91
CA ASN A 310 22.93 -19.94 0.61
C ASN A 310 22.58 -20.14 -0.87
N ALA A 311 23.03 -19.26 -1.77
CA ALA A 311 22.80 -19.39 -3.21
C ALA A 311 23.19 -20.81 -3.70
N PRO A 312 22.34 -21.51 -4.49
CA PRO A 312 22.56 -22.89 -4.94
C PRO A 312 23.63 -23.00 -6.05
N VAL A 313 24.81 -22.42 -5.84
CA VAL A 313 25.98 -22.56 -6.70
C VAL A 313 26.47 -24.02 -6.65
N THR A 314 26.51 -24.69 -7.79
CA THR A 314 27.03 -26.05 -7.90
C THR A 314 28.52 -26.06 -8.27
N THR A 315 29.24 -27.11 -7.88
CA THR A 315 30.64 -27.30 -8.29
C THR A 315 30.75 -27.53 -9.80
N ALA A 316 29.77 -28.20 -10.42
CA ALA A 316 29.73 -28.43 -11.86
C ALA A 316 29.66 -27.14 -12.67
N ASP A 317 28.77 -26.21 -12.28
CA ASP A 317 28.65 -24.91 -12.94
C ASP A 317 29.94 -24.09 -12.80
N LEU A 318 30.55 -24.11 -11.61
CA LEU A 318 31.80 -23.39 -11.37
C LEU A 318 32.97 -23.96 -12.18
N VAL A 319 33.07 -25.30 -12.32
CA VAL A 319 34.05 -25.94 -13.21
C VAL A 319 33.85 -25.49 -14.65
N ALA A 320 32.61 -25.49 -15.13
CA ALA A 320 32.30 -25.10 -16.50
C ALA A 320 32.71 -23.64 -16.76
N ALA A 321 32.37 -22.73 -15.83
CA ALA A 321 32.73 -21.32 -15.92
C ALA A 321 34.26 -21.10 -15.92
N LEU A 322 34.98 -21.76 -15.00
CA LEU A 322 36.43 -21.65 -14.90
C LEU A 322 37.15 -22.21 -16.13
N ASN A 323 36.68 -23.35 -16.67
CA ASN A 323 37.24 -23.92 -17.89
C ASN A 323 37.00 -23.03 -19.11
N ALA A 324 35.82 -22.43 -19.23
CA ALA A 324 35.54 -21.44 -20.27
C ALA A 324 36.49 -20.24 -20.15
N GLN A 325 36.73 -19.74 -18.93
CA GLN A 325 37.64 -18.63 -18.72
C GLN A 325 39.11 -18.98 -19.00
N LEU A 326 39.57 -20.18 -18.65
CA LEU A 326 40.91 -20.69 -19.00
C LEU A 326 41.05 -20.96 -20.51
N ALA A 327 39.96 -21.28 -21.20
CA ALA A 327 39.95 -21.40 -22.64
C ALA A 327 40.14 -20.02 -23.30
N ALA A 328 39.43 -19.00 -22.83
CA ALA A 328 39.46 -17.63 -23.35
C ALA A 328 40.73 -16.84 -22.94
N ASN A 329 41.25 -17.07 -21.73
CA ASN A 329 42.41 -16.38 -21.19
C ASN A 329 43.41 -17.38 -20.59
N LYS A 330 44.45 -17.71 -21.36
CA LYS A 330 45.52 -18.65 -20.95
C LYS A 330 46.36 -18.17 -19.77
N THR A 331 46.29 -16.90 -19.40
CA THR A 331 47.01 -16.31 -18.26
C THR A 331 46.16 -16.21 -16.99
N PHE A 332 44.89 -16.66 -17.03
CA PHE A 332 44.00 -16.62 -15.88
C PHE A 332 44.49 -17.58 -14.77
N ASP A 333 44.69 -17.05 -13.58
CA ASP A 333 45.11 -17.81 -12.40
C ASP A 333 43.91 -18.04 -11.46
N VAL A 334 43.45 -19.28 -11.42
CA VAL A 334 42.31 -19.73 -10.60
C VAL A 334 42.58 -19.51 -9.10
N LEU A 335 43.79 -19.80 -8.63
CA LEU A 335 44.12 -19.66 -7.20
C LEU A 335 44.13 -18.19 -6.81
N LYS A 336 44.71 -17.33 -7.65
CA LYS A 336 44.71 -15.87 -7.45
C LYS A 336 43.30 -15.29 -7.48
N PHE A 337 42.43 -15.74 -8.39
CA PHE A 337 41.03 -15.33 -8.44
C PHE A 337 40.31 -15.61 -7.12
N PHE A 338 40.53 -16.79 -6.54
CA PHE A 338 40.03 -17.11 -5.20
C PHE A 338 40.88 -16.55 -4.07
N GLY A 339 41.87 -15.68 -4.29
CA GLY A 339 42.71 -15.11 -3.24
C GLY A 339 43.50 -16.14 -2.43
N VAL A 340 43.81 -17.30 -3.01
CA VAL A 340 44.70 -18.30 -2.42
C VAL A 340 46.13 -17.92 -2.76
N ARG A 341 46.97 -17.67 -1.75
CA ARG A 341 48.40 -17.43 -1.98
C ARG A 341 49.03 -18.68 -2.62
N PRO A 342 49.80 -18.56 -3.71
CA PRO A 342 50.52 -19.70 -4.24
C PRO A 342 51.55 -20.16 -3.20
N VAL A 343 51.29 -21.31 -2.58
CA VAL A 343 52.27 -22.03 -1.76
C VAL A 343 53.24 -22.73 -2.73
N PRO A 344 54.53 -22.93 -2.40
CA PRO A 344 55.41 -23.71 -3.26
C PRO A 344 54.91 -25.17 -3.34
N LYS A 345 54.33 -25.54 -4.48
CA LYS A 345 53.75 -26.85 -4.91
C LYS A 345 52.37 -27.25 -4.34
N PRO A 346 51.52 -27.96 -5.12
CA PRO A 346 51.75 -28.58 -6.44
C PRO A 346 51.53 -27.60 -7.60
N ALA A 347 51.90 -28.04 -8.82
CA ALA A 347 51.57 -27.32 -10.05
C ALA A 347 50.06 -27.04 -10.12
N PRO A 348 49.64 -25.87 -10.64
CA PRO A 348 48.22 -25.61 -10.83
C PRO A 348 47.58 -26.74 -11.66
N PRO A 349 46.33 -27.13 -11.35
CA PRO A 349 45.65 -28.19 -12.08
C PRO A 349 45.67 -27.88 -13.59
N VAL A 350 46.13 -28.85 -14.38
CA VAL A 350 46.25 -28.70 -15.83
C VAL A 350 44.84 -28.69 -16.42
N PRO A 351 44.46 -27.66 -17.20
CA PRO A 351 43.15 -27.62 -17.84
C PRO A 351 42.90 -28.87 -18.69
N PRO A 352 41.66 -29.40 -18.76
CA PRO A 352 40.46 -28.88 -18.10
C PRO A 352 40.35 -29.30 -16.63
N LEU A 353 39.89 -28.37 -15.78
CA LEU A 353 39.50 -28.62 -14.41
C LEU A 353 38.34 -29.63 -14.34
N LYS A 354 38.32 -30.44 -13.28
CA LYS A 354 37.25 -31.39 -12.93
C LYS A 354 36.56 -30.96 -11.64
N VAL A 355 35.39 -31.55 -11.38
CA VAL A 355 34.62 -31.29 -10.14
C VAL A 355 35.44 -31.56 -8.88
N THR A 356 36.29 -32.58 -8.90
CA THR A 356 37.20 -32.93 -7.79
C THR A 356 38.25 -31.86 -7.50
N ASP A 357 38.51 -30.95 -8.43
CA ASP A 357 39.50 -29.87 -8.27
C ASP A 357 38.90 -28.63 -7.57
N ILE A 358 37.56 -28.57 -7.45
CA ILE A 358 36.85 -27.44 -6.83
C ILE A 358 36.59 -27.71 -5.36
N LYS A 359 37.20 -26.86 -4.52
CA LYS A 359 37.00 -26.91 -3.07
C LYS A 359 35.67 -26.24 -2.68
N ASN A 360 35.03 -26.74 -1.63
CA ASN A 360 33.85 -26.09 -1.03
C ASN A 360 34.12 -24.64 -0.62
N THR A 361 35.36 -24.30 -0.25
CA THR A 361 35.77 -22.93 0.04
C THR A 361 35.68 -21.99 -1.17
N TYR A 362 35.81 -22.50 -2.40
CA TYR A 362 35.66 -21.70 -3.62
C TYR A 362 34.19 -21.38 -3.88
N VAL A 363 33.31 -22.38 -3.72
CA VAL A 363 31.86 -22.19 -3.77
C VAL A 363 31.41 -21.17 -2.69
N GLY A 364 31.95 -21.27 -1.47
CA GLY A 364 31.71 -20.30 -0.41
C GLY A 364 32.14 -18.87 -0.78
N LYS A 365 33.27 -18.70 -1.47
CA LYS A 365 33.72 -17.39 -1.97
C LYS A 365 32.81 -16.82 -3.05
N ILE A 366 32.32 -17.65 -3.97
CA ILE A 366 31.31 -17.23 -4.95
C ILE A 366 30.04 -16.76 -4.24
N ARG A 367 29.49 -17.56 -3.31
CA ARG A 367 28.29 -17.18 -2.53
C ARG A 367 28.48 -15.86 -1.77
N ALA A 368 29.64 -15.66 -1.16
CA ALA A 368 29.98 -14.41 -0.48
C ALA A 368 30.02 -13.22 -1.46
N GLY A 369 30.59 -13.39 -2.66
CA GLY A 369 30.59 -12.37 -3.71
C GLY A 369 29.19 -12.01 -4.19
N LEU A 370 28.33 -13.01 -4.43
CA LEU A 370 26.93 -12.80 -4.83
C LEU A 370 26.16 -11.98 -3.77
N LYS A 371 26.35 -12.32 -2.49
CA LYS A 371 25.76 -11.56 -1.38
C LYS A 371 26.32 -10.14 -1.30
N ALA A 372 27.62 -9.96 -1.52
CA ALA A 372 28.26 -8.63 -1.51
C ALA A 372 27.69 -7.70 -2.58
N ASP A 373 27.37 -8.22 -3.77
CA ASP A 373 26.70 -7.44 -4.82
C ASP A 373 25.31 -6.96 -4.38
N PHE A 374 24.54 -7.79 -3.66
CA PHE A 374 23.26 -7.36 -3.08
C PHE A 374 23.43 -6.31 -1.99
N VAL A 375 24.46 -6.43 -1.14
CA VAL A 375 24.78 -5.40 -0.14
C VAL A 375 25.14 -4.07 -0.83
N SER A 376 25.93 -4.13 -1.91
CA SER A 376 26.26 -2.97 -2.75
C SER A 376 24.99 -2.36 -3.38
N ALA A 377 24.08 -3.20 -3.87
CA ALA A 377 22.79 -2.76 -4.41
C ALA A 377 21.91 -2.07 -3.35
N ASP A 378 21.84 -2.58 -2.13
CA ASP A 378 21.11 -1.93 -1.04
C ASP A 378 21.71 -0.57 -0.69
N GLN A 379 23.04 -0.43 -0.69
CA GLN A 379 23.71 0.87 -0.48
C GLN A 379 23.49 1.85 -1.64
N ASN A 380 23.28 1.33 -2.85
CA ASN A 380 23.12 2.09 -4.09
C ASN A 380 21.67 2.10 -4.60
N TRP A 381 20.69 1.83 -3.75
CA TRP A 381 19.27 1.64 -4.11
C TRP A 381 18.69 2.79 -4.96
N ARG A 382 19.17 4.02 -4.79
CA ARG A 382 18.74 5.20 -5.57
C ARG A 382 19.07 5.10 -7.06
N LYS A 383 20.00 4.23 -7.45
CA LYS A 383 20.36 3.96 -8.84
C LYS A 383 19.39 3.01 -9.54
N TRP A 384 18.48 2.38 -8.79
CA TRP A 384 17.47 1.48 -9.36
C TRP A 384 16.61 2.20 -10.39
N LYS A 385 16.27 1.48 -11.46
CA LYS A 385 15.38 1.93 -12.53
C LYS A 385 14.40 0.82 -12.87
N PRO A 386 13.14 1.16 -13.19
CA PRO A 386 12.18 0.17 -13.66
C PRO A 386 12.60 -0.37 -15.02
N VAL A 387 12.54 -1.69 -15.18
CA VAL A 387 12.71 -2.39 -16.45
C VAL A 387 11.38 -3.06 -16.79
N PRO A 388 10.77 -2.74 -17.95
CA PRO A 388 9.54 -3.40 -18.41
C PRO A 388 9.73 -4.90 -18.45
#